data_AF-A0A399E9Z4-F1
#
_entry.id   AF-A0A399E9Z4-F1
#
_cell.length_a   1.000
_cell.length_b   1.000
_cell.length_c   1.000
_cell.angle_alpha   90.00
_cell.angle_beta   90.00
_cell.angle_gamma   90.00
#
_symmetry.space_group_name_H-M   'P 1'
#
loop_
_entity.id
_entity.type
_entity.pdbx_description
1 polymer ?
#
loop_
_entity_poly.entity_id
_entity_poly.type
_entity_poly.pdbx_seq_one_letter_code
_entity_poly.pdbx_strand_id
1 'polypeptide(L)' 'MLLRVPSAVVPWEHNYVLNVSHPQYRRVHVGEPRPFAFDPRLLKG' A
#
# COMPACT_ATOMS: atom_id res chain seq x y z
N MET A 1 -11.19 2.87 10.10
CA MET A 1 -10.78 1.81 9.15
C MET A 1 -9.57 2.23 8.32
N LEU A 2 -9.67 3.27 7.48
CA LEU A 2 -8.54 3.87 6.75
C LEU A 2 -8.09 5.18 7.40
N LEU A 3 -6.80 5.47 7.33
CA LEU A 3 -6.21 6.77 7.65
C LEU A 3 -5.31 7.21 6.48
N ARG A 4 -5.57 8.39 5.91
CA ARG A 4 -4.70 9.01 4.90
C ARG A 4 -3.58 9.78 5.60
N VAL A 5 -2.34 9.52 5.21
CA VAL A 5 -1.16 10.21 5.76
C VAL A 5 -0.32 10.79 4.62
N PRO A 6 0.39 11.91 4.82
CA PRO A 6 1.29 12.43 3.79
C PRO A 6 2.41 11.43 3.49
N SER A 7 2.83 11.35 2.23
CA SER A 7 4.05 10.62 1.89
C SER A 7 5.27 11.41 2.37
N ALA A 8 6.22 10.74 3.01
CA ALA A 8 7.49 11.34 3.43
C ALA A 8 8.48 11.51 2.26
N VAL A 9 8.24 10.81 1.14
CA VAL A 9 9.15 10.79 -0.02
C VAL A 9 8.70 11.78 -1.09
N VAL A 10 7.40 11.83 -1.36
CA VAL A 10 6.82 12.67 -2.43
C VAL A 10 5.80 13.64 -1.81
N PRO A 11 6.10 14.95 -1.71
CA PRO A 11 5.30 15.90 -0.91
C PRO A 11 3.83 16.04 -1.30
N TRP A 12 3.48 15.77 -2.57
CA TRP A 12 2.11 15.87 -3.08
C TRP A 12 1.35 14.53 -3.05
N GLU A 13 1.99 13.44 -2.63
CA GLU A 13 1.38 12.12 -2.55
C GLU A 13 0.99 11.74 -1.13
N HIS A 14 0.16 10.69 -1.01
CA HIS A 14 -0.35 10.19 0.26
C HIS A 14 -0.25 8.67 0.31
N ASN A 15 0.02 8.15 1.51
CA ASN A 15 -0.13 6.73 1.83
C ASN A 15 -1.42 6.50 2.64
N TYR A 16 -1.86 5.25 2.70
CA TYR A 16 -3.02 4.85 3.50
C TYR A 16 -2.64 3.78 4.51
N VAL A 17 -2.97 4.03 5.77
CA VAL A 17 -2.85 3.04 6.86
C VAL A 17 -4.20 2.37 7.03
N LEU A 18 -4.20 1.04 6.98
CA LEU A 18 -5.38 0.21 7.19
C LEU A 18 -5.35 -0.40 8.58
N ASN A 19 -6.34 -0.09 9.41
CA ASN A 19 -6.48 -0.70 10.73
C ASN A 19 -7.23 -2.05 10.60
N VAL A 20 -6.49 -3.14 10.74
CA VAL A 20 -7.00 -4.52 10.66
C VAL A 20 -7.95 -4.91 11.80
N SER A 21 -7.83 -4.26 12.97
CA SER A 21 -8.68 -4.51 14.13
C SER A 21 -10.03 -3.78 14.06
N HIS A 22 -10.25 -2.96 13.03
CA HIS A 22 -11.49 -2.21 12.89
C HIS A 22 -12.64 -3.11 12.37
N PRO A 23 -13.87 -3.05 12.93
CA PRO A 23 -14.97 -3.95 12.56
C PRO A 23 -15.36 -3.96 11.08
N GLN A 24 -15.08 -2.88 10.35
CA GLN A 24 -15.34 -2.78 8.90
C GLN A 24 -14.24 -3.41 8.02
N TYR A 25 -13.09 -3.81 8.57
CA TYR A 25 -11.99 -4.42 7.81
C TYR A 25 -12.44 -5.65 7.01
N ARG A 26 -13.45 -6.39 7.51
CA ARG A 26 -14.12 -7.50 6.80
C ARG A 26 -14.66 -7.17 5.40
N ARG A 27 -14.75 -5.89 5.04
CA ARG A 27 -15.19 -5.42 3.71
C ARG A 27 -14.03 -5.25 2.72
N VAL A 28 -12.79 -5.37 3.20
CA VAL A 28 -11.59 -5.27 2.37
C VAL A 28 -11.34 -6.62 1.72
N HIS A 29 -11.16 -6.61 0.40
CA HIS A 29 -10.79 -7.79 -0.38
C HIS A 29 -9.47 -7.51 -1.09
N VAL A 30 -8.57 -8.48 -1.08
CA VAL A 30 -7.35 -8.44 -1.90
C VAL A 30 -7.76 -8.71 -3.35
N GLY A 31 -7.44 -7.79 -4.26
CA GLY A 31 -7.69 -7.98 -5.68
C GLY A 31 -6.68 -8.91 -6.33
N GLU A 32 -6.94 -9.28 -7.58
CA GLU A 32 -6.02 -10.12 -8.36
C GLU A 32 -4.62 -9.48 -8.44
N PRO A 33 -3.55 -10.26 -8.18
CA PRO A 33 -2.18 -9.79 -8.36
C PRO A 33 -1.95 -9.34 -9.80
N ARG A 34 -1.23 -8.23 -9.97
CA ARG A 34 -0.78 -7.77 -11.29
C ARG A 34 0.69 -8.09 -11.46
N PRO A 35 1.12 -8.53 -12.66
CA PRO A 35 2.54 -8.67 -12.95
C PRO A 35 3.28 -7.35 -12.67
N PHE A 36 4.36 -7.43 -11.90
CA PHE A 36 5.23 -6.31 -11.60
C PHE A 36 6.67 -6.72 -11.94
N ALA A 37 7.27 -6.03 -12.91
CA ALA A 37 8.65 -6.27 -13.29
C ALA A 37 9.56 -5.37 -12.45
N PHE A 38 10.40 -5.98 -11.61
CA PHE A 38 11.45 -5.25 -10.90
C PHE A 38 12.56 -4.87 -11.88
N ASP A 39 13.11 -3.67 -11.70
CA ASP A 39 14.37 -3.32 -12.35
C ASP A 39 15.47 -4.28 -11.87
N PRO A 40 16.22 -4.96 -12.77
CA PRO A 40 17.26 -5.92 -12.37
C PRO A 40 18.34 -5.34 -11.43
N ARG A 41 18.53 -4.02 -11.44
CA ARG A 41 19.47 -3.33 -10.53
C ARG A 41 19.00 -3.35 -9.07
N LEU A 42 17.70 -3.53 -8.82
CA LEU A 42 17.13 -3.64 -7.47
C LEU A 42 17.24 -5.05 -6.88
N LEU A 43 17.51 -6.05 -7.73
CA LEU A 43 17.54 -7.47 -7.35
C LEU A 43 18.95 -7.98 -6.97
N LYS A 44 19.98 -7.14 -7.09
CA LYS A 44 21.35 -7.46 -6.71
C LYS A 44 21.64 -6.90 -5.32
N GLY A 45 21.62 -7.79 -4.34
CA GLY A 45 22.23 -7.62 -3.02
C GLY A 45 23.36 -8.62 -2.84
#